data_AF-A0A953F821-F1
#
_entry.id   AF-A0A953F821-F1
#
_cell.length_a   1.000
_cell.length_b   1.000
_cell.length_c   1.000
_cell.angle_alpha   90.00
_cell.angle_beta   90.00
_cell.angle_gamma   90.00
#
_symmetry.space_group_name_H-M   'P 1'
#
loop_
_entity.id
_entity.type
_entity.pdbx_description
1 polymer ?
#
loop_
_entity_poly.entity_id
_entity_poly.type
_entity_poly.pdbx_seq_one_letter_code
_entity_poly.pdbx_strand_id
1 'polypeptide(L)'
;MKRISYILVFVLMTFLQAMAQGPFAEGALVAYQNNEWDKATRLIDSAIVSPSEAGDAFTWHLRGFIYRDVYKQVDKEDRYSKARPIAIESFFKSNELDKNNDFTARNNGSLKSIIVSYYNDAVRLMDTTNYAESEKFYNEYKKQTQRLTPGTDFTKSDVEYYNALATVLVKKYNRMDKGSDEFFNQAIRVYEKVVELDSANCLAHYQIGILYYNKGVEILLNLDPTTPLEDIVKAQETCVDLFLLSKPHMYKAWELQNCKDINPLEIAEGLSGIHYQLNEPDKFKYWEDLKKKLQEGQDK
;
A
#
# COMPACT_ATOMS: atom_id res chain seq x y z
N MET A 1 28.52 -15.08 -34.00
CA MET A 1 27.46 -14.70 -34.96
C MET A 1 26.16 -14.59 -34.17
N LYS A 2 25.82 -13.40 -33.63
CA LYS A 2 24.92 -12.38 -34.20
C LYS A 2 23.48 -12.90 -34.50
N ARG A 3 22.55 -12.38 -33.69
CA ARG A 3 21.09 -12.13 -33.89
C ARG A 3 20.16 -13.32 -33.62
N ILE A 4 19.43 -13.35 -32.50
CA ILE A 4 18.26 -12.53 -32.08
C ILE A 4 16.98 -12.90 -32.84
N SER A 5 16.11 -13.59 -32.09
CA SER A 5 14.66 -13.45 -31.99
C SER A 5 13.79 -13.49 -33.26
N TYR A 6 13.10 -14.62 -33.44
CA TYR A 6 11.81 -14.69 -34.13
C TYR A 6 10.84 -15.59 -33.37
N ILE A 7 10.34 -15.11 -32.22
CA ILE A 7 9.13 -15.66 -31.59
C ILE A 7 8.35 -14.48 -31.01
N LEU A 8 7.65 -13.73 -31.86
CA LEU A 8 6.58 -12.79 -31.50
C LEU A 8 6.10 -12.17 -32.81
N VAL A 9 4.93 -12.59 -33.30
CA VAL A 9 4.00 -11.83 -34.18
C VAL A 9 2.86 -12.71 -34.70
N PHE A 10 2.93 -14.04 -34.62
CA PHE A 10 1.92 -14.92 -35.24
C PHE A 10 0.93 -15.58 -34.26
N VAL A 11 0.09 -14.81 -33.57
CA VAL A 11 -1.18 -15.32 -32.98
C VAL A 11 -2.28 -14.24 -33.00
N LEU A 12 -2.45 -13.53 -34.12
CA LEU A 12 -3.58 -12.60 -34.30
C LEU A 12 -4.28 -12.77 -35.66
N MET A 13 -4.27 -14.00 -36.19
CA MET A 13 -5.00 -14.35 -37.40
C MET A 13 -5.65 -15.72 -37.19
N THR A 14 -6.84 -15.74 -36.60
CA THR A 14 -7.93 -16.66 -36.94
C THR A 14 -9.11 -16.37 -36.02
N PHE A 15 -9.93 -15.39 -36.38
CA PHE A 15 -11.38 -15.38 -36.17
C PHE A 15 -11.96 -14.26 -37.06
N LEU A 16 -11.88 -14.47 -38.38
CA LEU A 16 -12.75 -13.78 -39.34
C LEU A 16 -14.11 -14.49 -39.30
N GLN A 17 -14.87 -14.27 -38.23
CA GLN A 17 -16.32 -14.26 -38.38
C GLN A 17 -16.70 -12.82 -38.66
N ALA A 18 -17.34 -12.59 -39.80
CA ALA A 18 -17.91 -11.32 -40.20
C ALA A 18 -19.07 -10.94 -39.25
N MET A 19 -18.73 -10.59 -38.02
CA MET A 19 -19.51 -9.65 -37.24
C MET A 19 -19.29 -8.31 -37.93
N ALA A 20 -20.36 -7.65 -38.37
CA ALA A 20 -20.27 -6.34 -39.01
C ALA A 20 -19.67 -5.33 -38.03
N GLN A 21 -18.34 -5.19 -38.02
CA GLN A 21 -17.64 -4.14 -37.30
C GLN A 21 -18.10 -2.83 -37.95
N GLY A 22 -18.64 -1.92 -37.14
CA GLY A 22 -19.08 -0.64 -37.69
C GLY A 22 -17.89 0.23 -38.11
N PRO A 23 -18.14 1.26 -38.94
CA PRO A 23 -17.09 2.03 -39.59
C PRO A 23 -16.16 2.77 -38.60
N PHE A 24 -16.64 3.09 -37.39
CA PHE A 24 -15.81 3.75 -36.39
C PHE A 24 -14.79 2.80 -35.75
N ALA A 25 -15.24 1.62 -35.32
CA ALA A 25 -14.35 0.60 -34.75
C ALA A 25 -13.31 0.10 -35.75
N GLU A 26 -13.69 -0.12 -37.01
CA GLU A 26 -12.75 -0.50 -38.07
C GLU A 26 -11.70 0.61 -38.31
N GLY A 27 -12.15 1.86 -38.44
CA GLY A 27 -11.25 3.00 -38.59
C GLY A 27 -10.31 3.17 -37.39
N ALA A 28 -10.82 2.95 -36.17
CA ALA A 28 -10.02 2.99 -34.95
C ALA A 28 -8.96 1.89 -34.93
N LEU A 29 -9.28 0.68 -35.39
CA LEU A 29 -8.33 -0.43 -35.48
C LEU A 29 -7.19 -0.10 -36.44
N VAL A 30 -7.50 0.43 -37.62
CA VAL A 30 -6.49 0.84 -38.61
C VAL A 30 -5.60 1.95 -38.04
N ALA A 31 -6.19 2.97 -37.41
CA ALA A 31 -5.44 4.04 -36.76
C ALA A 31 -4.53 3.51 -35.64
N TYR A 32 -5.03 2.58 -34.83
CA TYR A 32 -4.28 1.92 -33.76
C TYR A 32 -3.10 1.11 -34.28
N GLN A 33 -3.28 0.33 -35.35
CA GLN A 33 -2.21 -0.43 -36.00
C GLN A 33 -1.09 0.46 -36.56
N ASN A 34 -1.44 1.69 -36.97
CA ASN A 34 -0.50 2.70 -37.46
C ASN A 34 0.09 3.58 -36.33
N ASN A 35 -0.22 3.31 -35.06
CA ASN A 35 0.15 4.12 -33.90
C ASN A 35 -0.35 5.58 -33.97
N GLU A 36 -1.45 5.84 -34.69
CA GLU A 36 -2.12 7.14 -34.80
C GLU A 36 -3.02 7.37 -33.56
N TRP A 37 -2.41 7.49 -32.38
CA TRP A 37 -3.09 7.48 -31.07
C TRP A 37 -4.28 8.45 -30.96
N ASP A 38 -4.11 9.70 -31.37
CA ASP A 38 -5.16 10.72 -31.30
C ASP A 38 -6.33 10.40 -32.21
N LYS A 39 -6.07 9.80 -33.37
CA LYS A 39 -7.12 9.40 -34.30
C LYS A 39 -7.82 8.14 -33.83
N ALA A 40 -7.06 7.16 -33.34
CA ALA A 40 -7.58 5.92 -32.77
C ALA A 40 -8.53 6.20 -31.60
N THR A 41 -8.15 7.09 -30.67
CA THR A 41 -8.98 7.50 -29.54
C THR A 41 -10.25 8.23 -29.97
N ARG A 42 -10.17 9.20 -30.89
CA ARG A 42 -11.38 9.89 -31.42
C ARG A 42 -12.36 8.92 -32.09
N LEU A 43 -11.85 8.02 -32.93
CA LEU A 43 -12.69 7.06 -33.65
C LEU A 43 -13.33 6.06 -32.70
N ILE A 44 -12.58 5.51 -31.74
CA ILE A 44 -13.14 4.53 -30.81
C ILE A 44 -14.11 5.15 -29.81
N ASP A 45 -13.90 6.42 -29.41
CA ASP A 45 -14.88 7.15 -28.61
C ASP A 45 -16.17 7.45 -29.39
N SER A 46 -16.08 7.62 -30.72
CA SER A 46 -17.25 7.74 -31.59
C SER A 46 -17.98 6.39 -31.72
N ALA A 47 -17.26 5.27 -31.74
CA ALA A 47 -17.84 3.93 -31.83
C ALA A 47 -18.71 3.60 -30.60
N ILE A 48 -18.25 3.92 -29.39
CA ILE A 48 -19.00 3.59 -28.15
C ILE A 48 -20.26 4.42 -27.91
N VAL A 49 -20.48 5.48 -28.68
CA VAL A 49 -21.72 6.27 -28.67
C VAL A 49 -22.62 6.00 -29.89
N SER A 50 -22.13 5.23 -30.87
CA SER A 50 -22.90 4.84 -32.04
C SER A 50 -23.86 3.70 -31.68
N PRO A 51 -25.19 3.82 -31.95
CA PRO A 51 -26.15 2.78 -31.62
C PRO A 51 -25.84 1.40 -32.21
N SER A 52 -25.17 1.35 -33.36
CA SER A 52 -24.80 0.10 -34.04
C SER A 52 -23.55 -0.57 -33.48
N GLU A 53 -22.72 0.15 -32.71
CA GLU A 53 -21.40 -0.33 -32.25
C GLU A 53 -21.27 -0.35 -30.73
N ALA A 54 -22.05 0.47 -30.00
CA ALA A 54 -21.96 0.57 -28.54
C ALA A 54 -22.30 -0.75 -27.80
N GLY A 55 -23.08 -1.64 -28.44
CA GLY A 55 -23.44 -2.95 -27.90
C GLY A 55 -22.46 -4.08 -28.24
N ASP A 56 -21.42 -3.80 -29.02
CA ASP A 56 -20.45 -4.79 -29.49
C ASP A 56 -19.26 -4.94 -28.52
N ALA A 57 -19.01 -6.18 -28.08
CA ALA A 57 -17.93 -6.48 -27.15
C ALA A 57 -16.54 -6.18 -27.74
N PHE A 58 -16.37 -6.35 -29.05
CA PHE A 58 -15.10 -6.06 -29.75
C PHE A 58 -14.78 -4.56 -29.75
N THR A 59 -15.78 -3.70 -29.95
CA THR A 59 -15.61 -2.24 -29.88
C THR A 59 -15.03 -1.81 -28.52
N TRP A 60 -15.58 -2.33 -27.42
CA TRP A 60 -15.05 -2.04 -26.08
C TRP A 60 -13.69 -2.71 -25.81
N HIS A 61 -13.45 -3.90 -26.35
CA HIS A 61 -12.15 -4.57 -26.30
C HIS A 61 -11.06 -3.69 -26.93
N LEU A 62 -11.30 -3.24 -28.17
CA LEU A 62 -10.41 -2.38 -28.92
C LEU A 62 -10.15 -1.07 -28.17
N ARG A 63 -11.19 -0.46 -27.60
CA ARG A 63 -11.05 0.74 -26.76
C ARG A 63 -10.13 0.52 -25.57
N GLY A 64 -10.28 -0.61 -24.88
CA GLY A 64 -9.41 -0.98 -23.76
C GLY A 64 -7.95 -1.06 -24.17
N PHE A 65 -7.66 -1.68 -25.32
CA PHE A 65 -6.30 -1.80 -25.85
C PHE A 65 -5.71 -0.45 -26.30
N ILE A 66 -6.49 0.36 -27.01
CA ILE A 66 -6.06 1.71 -27.44
C ILE A 66 -5.68 2.54 -26.21
N TYR A 67 -6.56 2.66 -25.23
CA TYR A 67 -6.30 3.49 -24.05
C TYR A 67 -5.21 2.93 -23.13
N ARG A 68 -5.08 1.60 -23.04
CA ARG A 68 -3.94 0.98 -22.35
C ARG A 68 -2.62 1.40 -23.00
N ASP A 69 -2.56 1.40 -24.32
CA ASP A 69 -1.33 1.73 -25.04
C ASP A 69 -1.08 3.24 -25.07
N VAL A 70 -2.11 4.08 -25.06
CA VAL A 70 -1.97 5.52 -24.76
C VAL A 70 -1.33 5.71 -23.38
N TYR A 71 -1.88 5.08 -22.33
CA TYR A 71 -1.32 5.13 -20.98
C TYR A 71 0.17 4.73 -20.95
N LYS A 72 0.53 3.62 -21.61
CA LYS A 72 1.91 3.09 -21.58
C LYS A 72 2.87 3.85 -22.49
N GLN A 73 2.46 4.17 -23.71
CA GLN A 73 3.35 4.63 -24.77
C GLN A 73 3.33 6.15 -24.96
N VAL A 74 2.18 6.79 -24.79
CA VAL A 74 2.01 8.24 -24.96
C VAL A 74 2.24 8.93 -23.62
N ASP A 75 1.49 8.54 -22.61
CA ASP A 75 1.53 9.14 -21.27
C ASP A 75 2.71 8.60 -20.43
N LYS A 76 3.49 7.64 -20.96
CA LYS A 76 4.67 7.07 -20.32
C LYS A 76 4.42 6.55 -18.89
N GLU A 77 3.27 5.90 -18.72
CA GLU A 77 2.81 5.39 -17.43
C GLU A 77 2.65 6.48 -16.36
N ASP A 78 2.33 7.72 -16.75
CA ASP A 78 1.94 8.76 -15.81
C ASP A 78 0.76 8.28 -14.96
N ARG A 79 0.98 8.26 -13.64
CA ARG A 79 0.01 7.81 -12.64
C ARG A 79 -1.30 8.60 -12.68
N TYR A 80 -1.30 9.83 -13.21
CA TYR A 80 -2.48 10.67 -13.37
C TYR A 80 -3.08 10.64 -14.78
N SER A 81 -2.59 9.77 -15.65
CA SER A 81 -3.14 9.55 -16.98
C SER A 81 -4.64 9.22 -16.91
N LYS A 82 -5.45 9.99 -17.64
CA LYS A 82 -6.88 9.70 -17.83
C LYS A 82 -7.11 8.43 -18.66
N ALA A 83 -6.14 8.02 -19.48
CA ALA A 83 -6.26 6.84 -20.33
C ALA A 83 -6.33 5.56 -19.51
N ARG A 84 -5.69 5.53 -18.35
CA ARG A 84 -5.63 4.36 -17.48
C ARG A 84 -6.99 3.89 -16.94
N PRO A 85 -7.81 4.72 -16.26
CA PRO A 85 -9.15 4.30 -15.83
C PRO A 85 -10.06 4.02 -17.02
N ILE A 86 -9.90 4.76 -18.13
CA ILE A 86 -10.66 4.53 -19.37
C ILE A 86 -10.41 3.11 -19.91
N ALA A 87 -9.16 2.66 -19.95
CA ALA A 87 -8.81 1.32 -20.38
C ALA A 87 -9.47 0.24 -19.51
N ILE A 88 -9.44 0.43 -18.18
CA ILE A 88 -10.06 -0.49 -17.22
C ILE A 88 -11.56 -0.61 -17.46
N GLU A 89 -12.27 0.52 -17.52
CA GLU A 89 -13.72 0.50 -17.76
C GLU A 89 -14.07 -0.15 -19.09
N SER A 90 -13.27 0.10 -20.13
CA SER A 90 -13.47 -0.52 -21.43
C SER A 90 -13.31 -2.04 -21.41
N PHE A 91 -12.31 -2.57 -20.71
CA PHE A 91 -12.16 -4.03 -20.59
C PHE A 91 -13.30 -4.67 -19.80
N PHE A 92 -13.74 -4.05 -18.70
CA PHE A 92 -14.89 -4.56 -17.96
C PHE A 92 -16.18 -4.52 -18.78
N LYS A 93 -16.41 -3.45 -19.54
CA LYS A 93 -17.58 -3.35 -20.41
C LYS A 93 -17.54 -4.36 -21.55
N SER A 94 -16.35 -4.60 -22.13
CA SER A 94 -16.14 -5.65 -23.11
C SER A 94 -16.52 -7.02 -22.54
N ASN A 95 -16.01 -7.37 -21.34
CA ASN A 95 -16.35 -8.64 -20.67
C ASN A 95 -17.85 -8.77 -20.36
N GLU A 96 -18.53 -7.69 -20.00
CA GLU A 96 -19.98 -7.69 -19.76
C GLU A 96 -20.78 -8.05 -21.03
N LEU A 97 -20.32 -7.59 -22.20
CA LEU A 97 -20.97 -7.84 -23.49
C LEU A 97 -20.50 -9.15 -24.15
N ASP A 98 -19.36 -9.68 -23.75
CA ASP A 98 -18.67 -10.85 -24.33
C ASP A 98 -19.30 -12.18 -23.88
N LYS A 99 -20.49 -12.48 -24.39
CA LYS A 99 -21.27 -13.68 -24.01
C LYS A 99 -20.54 -15.01 -24.24
N ASN A 100 -19.64 -15.06 -25.21
CA ASN A 100 -18.90 -16.27 -25.59
C ASN A 100 -17.51 -16.34 -24.94
N ASN A 101 -17.11 -15.30 -24.19
CA ASN A 101 -15.77 -15.16 -23.62
C ASN A 101 -14.64 -15.11 -24.66
N ASP A 102 -14.91 -14.61 -25.86
CA ASP A 102 -13.95 -14.51 -26.97
C ASP A 102 -12.79 -13.55 -26.64
N PHE A 103 -13.05 -12.53 -25.81
CA PHE A 103 -12.07 -11.50 -25.41
C PHE A 103 -11.68 -11.58 -23.95
N THR A 104 -12.50 -12.23 -23.12
CA THR A 104 -12.41 -12.20 -21.65
C THR A 104 -11.03 -12.55 -21.11
N ALA A 105 -10.40 -13.62 -21.58
CA ALA A 105 -9.06 -14.01 -21.11
C ALA A 105 -8.01 -12.91 -21.40
N ARG A 106 -8.09 -12.29 -22.59
CA ARG A 106 -7.15 -11.27 -23.03
C ARG A 106 -7.39 -9.92 -22.34
N ASN A 107 -8.65 -9.57 -22.12
CA ASN A 107 -9.06 -8.42 -21.33
C ASN A 107 -8.58 -8.55 -19.88
N ASN A 108 -8.80 -9.71 -19.25
CA ASN A 108 -8.40 -9.97 -17.87
C ASN A 108 -6.87 -9.93 -17.69
N GLY A 109 -6.11 -10.43 -18.66
CA GLY A 109 -4.65 -10.28 -18.67
C GLY A 109 -4.19 -8.82 -18.69
N SER A 110 -4.87 -7.98 -19.49
CA SER A 110 -4.59 -6.54 -19.55
C SER A 110 -5.04 -5.81 -18.28
N LEU A 111 -6.23 -6.12 -17.77
CA LEU A 111 -6.75 -5.60 -16.50
C LEU A 111 -5.78 -5.88 -15.37
N LYS A 112 -5.31 -7.12 -15.20
CA LYS A 112 -4.35 -7.49 -14.16
C LYS A 112 -3.08 -6.63 -14.22
N SER A 113 -2.53 -6.39 -15.42
CA SER A 113 -1.34 -5.55 -15.60
C SER A 113 -1.59 -4.09 -15.19
N ILE A 114 -2.72 -3.48 -15.58
CA ILE A 114 -3.02 -2.07 -15.28
C ILE A 114 -3.44 -1.89 -13.81
N ILE A 115 -4.13 -2.87 -13.23
CA ILE A 115 -4.51 -2.87 -11.83
C ILE A 115 -3.26 -2.96 -10.95
N VAL A 116 -2.33 -3.88 -11.24
CA VAL A 116 -1.06 -4.00 -10.51
C VAL A 116 -0.23 -2.72 -10.56
N SER A 117 -0.29 -1.93 -11.65
CA SER A 117 0.44 -0.66 -11.65
C SER A 117 -0.08 0.32 -10.59
N TYR A 118 -1.31 0.17 -10.04
CA TYR A 118 -1.82 1.08 -9.00
C TYR A 118 -1.13 0.77 -7.69
N TYR A 119 -0.91 -0.51 -7.41
CA TYR A 119 -0.07 -0.96 -6.29
C TYR A 119 1.37 -0.44 -6.44
N ASN A 120 1.96 -0.52 -7.64
CA ASN A 120 3.30 0.01 -7.88
C ASN A 120 3.40 1.52 -7.63
N ASP A 121 2.37 2.29 -8.01
CA ASP A 121 2.31 3.72 -7.69
C ASP A 121 2.17 3.97 -6.20
N ALA A 122 1.33 3.20 -5.50
CA ALA A 122 1.21 3.27 -4.05
C ALA A 122 2.57 3.06 -3.37
N VAL A 123 3.33 2.04 -3.78
CA VAL A 123 4.69 1.79 -3.25
C VAL A 123 5.65 2.94 -3.58
N ARG A 124 5.62 3.49 -4.81
CA ARG A 124 6.47 4.61 -5.21
C ARG A 124 6.18 5.92 -4.46
N LEU A 125 4.93 6.11 -4.04
CA LEU A 125 4.47 7.27 -3.27
C LEU A 125 4.65 7.08 -1.75
N MET A 126 5.16 5.92 -1.30
CA MET A 126 5.31 5.59 0.12
C MET A 126 6.50 6.32 0.75
N ASP A 127 6.35 7.63 0.94
CA ASP A 127 7.33 8.52 1.55
C ASP A 127 6.67 9.57 2.47
N THR A 128 7.48 10.31 3.24
CA THR A 128 6.99 11.26 4.26
C THR A 128 6.20 12.45 3.70
N THR A 129 6.21 12.65 2.40
CA THR A 129 5.52 13.72 1.67
C THR A 129 4.24 13.21 1.00
N ASN A 130 4.29 12.04 0.39
CA ASN A 130 3.27 11.56 -0.54
C ASN A 130 2.42 10.38 -0.01
N TYR A 131 2.62 9.93 1.22
CA TYR A 131 1.92 8.78 1.81
C TYR A 131 0.38 8.86 1.75
N ALA A 132 -0.22 10.05 1.85
CA ALA A 132 -1.67 10.20 1.73
C ALA A 132 -2.16 9.90 0.31
N GLU A 133 -1.37 10.23 -0.71
CA GLU A 133 -1.66 9.88 -2.10
C GLU A 133 -1.39 8.39 -2.35
N SER A 134 -0.34 7.83 -1.73
CA SER A 134 -0.07 6.38 -1.74
C SER A 134 -1.31 5.56 -1.38
N GLU A 135 -2.02 5.95 -0.32
CA GLU A 135 -3.19 5.21 0.17
C GLU A 135 -4.34 5.24 -0.83
N LYS A 136 -4.53 6.34 -1.57
CA LYS A 136 -5.54 6.41 -2.63
C LYS A 136 -5.24 5.42 -3.75
N PHE A 137 -3.98 5.34 -4.18
CA PHE A 137 -3.55 4.36 -5.20
C PHE A 137 -3.70 2.92 -4.70
N TYR A 138 -3.41 2.65 -3.43
CA TYR A 138 -3.61 1.32 -2.84
C TYR A 138 -5.09 0.92 -2.78
N ASN A 139 -5.96 1.86 -2.38
CA ASN A 139 -7.41 1.63 -2.34
C ASN A 139 -7.99 1.39 -3.75
N GLU A 140 -7.52 2.13 -4.76
CA GLU A 140 -7.95 1.90 -6.15
C GLU A 140 -7.47 0.54 -6.67
N TYR A 141 -6.24 0.11 -6.32
CA TYR A 141 -5.75 -1.25 -6.58
C TYR A 141 -6.69 -2.31 -6.00
N LYS A 142 -7.06 -2.19 -4.71
CA LYS A 142 -7.95 -3.15 -4.03
C LYS A 142 -9.33 -3.18 -4.67
N LYS A 143 -9.91 -2.01 -4.92
CA LYS A 143 -11.23 -1.86 -5.56
C LYS A 143 -11.28 -2.55 -6.92
N GLN A 144 -10.31 -2.29 -7.79
CA GLN A 144 -10.31 -2.88 -9.14
C GLN A 144 -9.95 -4.36 -9.12
N THR A 145 -9.08 -4.79 -8.19
CA THR A 145 -8.79 -6.22 -7.97
C THR A 145 -10.05 -6.97 -7.51
N GLN A 146 -10.83 -6.41 -6.58
CA GLN A 146 -12.10 -7.00 -6.13
C GLN A 146 -13.13 -7.07 -7.27
N ARG A 147 -13.14 -6.11 -8.19
CA ARG A 147 -14.01 -6.15 -9.37
C ARG A 147 -13.60 -7.23 -10.37
N LEU A 148 -12.29 -7.43 -10.57
CA LEU A 148 -11.75 -8.48 -11.45
C LEU A 148 -11.85 -9.88 -10.83
N THR A 149 -11.66 -9.98 -9.52
CA THR A 149 -11.65 -11.24 -8.77
C THR A 149 -12.37 -11.04 -7.44
N PRO A 150 -13.72 -11.12 -7.44
CA PRO A 150 -14.51 -10.96 -6.23
C PRO A 150 -14.13 -11.99 -5.16
N GLY A 151 -13.98 -11.52 -3.94
CA GLY A 151 -13.58 -12.35 -2.79
C GLY A 151 -12.07 -12.49 -2.62
N THR A 152 -11.28 -11.63 -3.29
CA THR A 152 -9.84 -11.58 -3.06
C THR A 152 -9.57 -11.22 -1.60
N ASP A 153 -8.79 -12.05 -0.92
CA ASP A 153 -8.28 -11.74 0.42
C ASP A 153 -7.05 -10.81 0.30
N PHE A 154 -7.15 -9.65 0.93
CA PHE A 154 -6.09 -8.65 0.95
C PHE A 154 -5.28 -8.66 2.24
N THR A 155 -5.62 -9.50 3.24
CA THR A 155 -5.06 -9.46 4.59
C THR A 155 -3.54 -9.37 4.60
N LYS A 156 -2.87 -10.25 3.85
CA LYS A 156 -1.40 -10.23 3.74
C LYS A 156 -0.88 -8.90 3.16
N SER A 157 -1.45 -8.45 2.04
CA SER A 157 -1.01 -7.20 1.40
C SER A 157 -1.35 -5.96 2.23
N ASP A 158 -2.45 -6.00 2.99
CA ASP A 158 -2.86 -4.92 3.89
C ASP A 158 -1.86 -4.82 5.04
N VAL A 159 -1.48 -5.94 5.66
CA VAL A 159 -0.44 -5.99 6.69
C VAL A 159 0.89 -5.42 6.16
N GLU A 160 1.34 -5.85 4.97
CA GLU A 160 2.58 -5.35 4.36
C GLU A 160 2.51 -3.84 4.07
N TYR A 161 1.42 -3.36 3.47
CA TYR A 161 1.24 -1.96 3.10
C TYR A 161 1.13 -1.05 4.33
N TYR A 162 0.30 -1.43 5.32
CA TYR A 162 0.07 -0.61 6.51
C TYR A 162 1.27 -0.59 7.46
N ASN A 163 2.06 -1.66 7.53
CA ASN A 163 3.36 -1.62 8.23
C ASN A 163 4.30 -0.58 7.61
N ALA A 164 4.38 -0.52 6.28
CA ALA A 164 5.19 0.47 5.58
C ALA A 164 4.68 1.90 5.81
N LEU A 165 3.35 2.10 5.72
CA LEU A 165 2.70 3.38 5.97
C LEU A 165 2.95 3.89 7.39
N ALA A 166 2.74 3.04 8.40
CA ALA A 166 2.99 3.39 9.79
C ALA A 166 4.46 3.75 10.02
N THR A 167 5.40 3.01 9.43
CA THR A 167 6.84 3.32 9.49
C THR A 167 7.16 4.70 8.89
N VAL A 168 6.52 5.07 7.79
CA VAL A 168 6.65 6.41 7.20
C VAL A 168 6.09 7.50 8.11
N LEU A 169 4.95 7.25 8.75
CA LEU A 169 4.33 8.16 9.71
C LEU A 169 5.23 8.37 10.94
N VAL A 170 5.88 7.31 11.46
CA VAL A 170 6.89 7.42 12.53
C VAL A 170 8.09 8.27 12.08
N LYS A 171 8.59 8.06 10.86
CA LYS A 171 9.68 8.89 10.31
C LYS A 171 9.28 10.36 10.19
N LYS A 172 8.01 10.64 9.87
CA LYS A 172 7.46 11.99 9.79
C LYS A 172 7.32 12.61 11.18
N TYR A 173 6.80 11.85 12.14
CA TYR A 173 6.72 12.21 13.56
C TYR A 173 8.09 12.66 14.10
N ASN A 174 9.13 11.84 13.92
CA ASN A 174 10.47 12.09 14.43
C ASN A 174 11.21 13.28 13.78
N ARG A 175 10.69 13.85 12.68
CA ARG A 175 11.31 14.97 11.96
C ARG A 175 10.71 16.34 12.29
N MET A 176 9.62 16.39 13.06
CA MET A 176 8.88 17.63 13.31
C MET A 176 9.15 18.19 14.70
N ASP A 177 9.59 19.44 14.77
CA ASP A 177 9.94 20.11 16.04
C ASP A 177 8.70 20.41 16.93
N LYS A 178 7.52 20.68 16.36
CA LYS A 178 6.23 20.87 17.07
C LYS A 178 5.02 20.53 16.16
N GLY A 179 3.96 19.95 16.72
CA GLY A 179 2.80 19.39 15.98
C GLY A 179 2.87 17.88 15.77
N SER A 180 3.74 17.20 16.50
CA SER A 180 4.15 15.81 16.34
C SER A 180 3.04 14.80 16.70
N ASP A 181 2.15 15.15 17.63
CA ASP A 181 1.13 14.23 18.13
C ASP A 181 0.12 13.75 17.07
N GLU A 182 -0.10 14.53 16.02
CA GLU A 182 -0.97 14.07 14.93
C GLU A 182 -0.38 12.84 14.23
N PHE A 183 0.90 12.89 13.85
CA PHE A 183 1.58 11.77 13.17
C PHE A 183 1.86 10.61 14.11
N PHE A 184 2.09 10.89 15.39
CA PHE A 184 2.11 9.87 16.44
C PHE A 184 0.78 9.10 16.46
N ASN A 185 -0.34 9.82 16.60
CA ASN A 185 -1.67 9.22 16.68
C ASN A 185 -2.05 8.50 15.37
N GLN A 186 -1.66 9.04 14.21
CA GLN A 186 -1.83 8.34 12.93
C GLN A 186 -1.01 7.04 12.88
N ALA A 187 0.26 7.06 13.28
CA ALA A 187 1.12 5.87 13.29
C ALA A 187 0.56 4.77 14.20
N ILE A 188 0.14 5.14 15.42
CA ILE A 188 -0.51 4.22 16.36
C ILE A 188 -1.74 3.56 15.72
N ARG A 189 -2.68 4.35 15.18
CA ARG A 189 -3.89 3.80 14.55
C ARG A 189 -3.58 2.85 13.38
N VAL A 190 -2.58 3.17 12.57
CA VAL A 190 -2.20 2.30 11.45
C VAL A 190 -1.54 1.01 11.94
N TYR A 191 -0.69 1.05 12.97
CA TYR A 191 -0.15 -0.18 13.56
C TYR A 191 -1.22 -1.00 14.30
N GLU A 192 -2.18 -0.37 14.98
CA GLU A 192 -3.31 -1.07 15.60
C GLU A 192 -4.13 -1.82 14.54
N LYS A 193 -4.39 -1.20 13.39
CA LYS A 193 -4.99 -1.88 12.24
C LYS A 193 -4.18 -3.09 11.77
N VAL A 194 -2.85 -3.01 11.79
CA VAL A 194 -2.00 -4.17 11.48
C VAL A 194 -2.19 -5.28 12.51
N VAL A 195 -2.24 -4.96 13.81
CA VAL A 195 -2.46 -5.93 14.90
C VAL A 195 -3.86 -6.56 14.81
N GLU A 196 -4.87 -5.81 14.38
CA GLU A 196 -6.21 -6.34 14.13
C GLU A 196 -6.23 -7.38 12.99
N LEU A 197 -5.43 -7.16 11.94
CA LEU A 197 -5.30 -8.07 10.79
C LEU A 197 -4.39 -9.26 11.08
N ASP A 198 -3.34 -9.03 11.87
CA ASP A 198 -2.32 -10.01 12.25
C ASP A 198 -1.88 -9.75 13.69
N SER A 199 -2.55 -10.40 14.64
CA SER A 199 -2.27 -10.26 16.08
C SER A 199 -0.90 -10.83 16.49
N ALA A 200 -0.22 -11.52 15.59
CA ALA A 200 1.15 -12.03 15.78
C ALA A 200 2.18 -11.14 15.07
N ASN A 201 1.80 -9.94 14.62
CA ASN A 201 2.71 -9.02 13.95
C ASN A 201 3.68 -8.38 14.96
N CYS A 202 4.85 -9.01 15.09
CA CYS A 202 5.90 -8.59 16.01
C CYS A 202 6.34 -7.13 15.80
N LEU A 203 6.51 -6.70 14.54
CA LEU A 203 6.91 -5.35 14.20
C LEU A 203 5.89 -4.32 14.69
N ALA A 204 4.59 -4.55 14.44
CA ALA A 204 3.55 -3.63 14.88
C ALA A 204 3.49 -3.52 16.41
N HIS A 205 3.56 -4.65 17.14
CA HIS A 205 3.64 -4.63 18.60
C HIS A 205 4.88 -3.88 19.10
N TYR A 206 6.06 -4.17 18.55
CA TYR A 206 7.29 -3.48 18.94
C TYR A 206 7.18 -1.97 18.72
N GLN A 207 6.72 -1.55 17.54
CA GLN A 207 6.64 -0.14 17.17
C GLN A 207 5.60 0.63 17.99
N ILE A 208 4.43 0.05 18.28
CA ILE A 208 3.45 0.65 19.20
C ILE A 208 4.09 0.83 20.59
N GLY A 209 4.76 -0.20 21.10
CA GLY A 209 5.45 -0.15 22.38
C GLY A 209 6.48 0.98 22.44
N ILE A 210 7.35 1.07 21.44
CA ILE A 210 8.43 2.06 21.38
C ILE A 210 7.86 3.46 21.28
N LEU A 211 6.81 3.66 20.46
CA LEU A 211 6.18 4.97 20.30
C LEU A 211 5.65 5.49 21.65
N TYR A 212 4.82 4.72 22.34
CA TYR A 212 4.29 5.13 23.64
C TYR A 212 5.39 5.34 24.69
N TYR A 213 6.39 4.45 24.73
CA TYR A 213 7.53 4.57 25.65
C TYR A 213 8.32 5.87 25.40
N ASN A 214 8.72 6.11 24.16
CA ASN A 214 9.48 7.30 23.78
C ASN A 214 8.70 8.58 24.04
N LYS A 215 7.38 8.57 23.81
CA LYS A 215 6.52 9.71 24.13
C LYS A 215 6.50 10.03 25.62
N GLY A 216 6.44 9.02 26.48
CA GLY A 216 6.54 9.21 27.93
C GLY A 216 7.90 9.76 28.34
N VAL A 217 8.99 9.20 27.79
CA VAL A 217 10.36 9.68 28.05
C VAL A 217 10.55 11.14 27.59
N GLU A 218 10.04 11.51 26.41
CA GLU A 218 10.08 12.88 25.88
C GLU A 218 9.42 13.88 26.84
N ILE A 219 8.24 13.54 27.38
CA ILE A 219 7.54 14.38 28.36
C ILE A 219 8.41 14.60 29.60
N LEU A 220 9.01 13.53 30.15
CA LEU A 220 9.87 13.62 31.33
C LEU A 220 11.13 14.46 31.08
N LEU A 221 11.74 14.33 29.90
CA LEU A 221 12.94 15.08 29.53
C LEU A 221 12.68 16.58 29.33
N ASN A 222 11.45 16.96 29.02
CA ASN A 222 11.04 18.35 28.84
C ASN A 222 10.64 19.04 30.16
N LEU A 223 10.62 18.32 31.29
CA LEU A 223 10.43 18.94 32.61
C LEU A 223 11.73 19.60 33.06
N ASP A 224 11.69 20.91 33.33
CA ASP A 224 12.83 21.65 33.88
C ASP A 224 12.59 22.08 35.34
N PRO A 225 13.64 22.49 36.10
CA PRO A 225 13.52 22.83 37.52
C PRO A 225 12.55 23.97 37.87
N THR A 226 12.13 24.77 36.88
CA THR A 226 11.18 25.87 37.03
C THR A 226 9.74 25.47 36.71
N THR A 227 9.51 24.24 36.24
CA THR A 227 8.17 23.71 35.93
C THR A 227 7.30 23.72 37.20
N PRO A 228 6.08 24.28 37.15
CA PRO A 228 5.16 24.25 38.30
C PRO A 228 4.87 22.82 38.77
N LEU A 229 4.75 22.63 40.09
CA LEU A 229 4.47 21.31 40.68
C LEU A 229 3.22 20.64 40.09
N GLU A 230 2.17 21.41 39.81
CA GLU A 230 0.94 20.90 39.20
C GLU A 230 1.19 20.32 37.80
N ASP A 231 2.01 20.99 36.99
CA ASP A 231 2.34 20.54 35.64
C ASP A 231 3.27 19.32 35.68
N ILE A 232 4.15 19.23 36.67
CA ILE A 232 4.96 18.03 36.94
C ILE A 232 4.06 16.83 37.25
N VAL A 233 3.05 17.00 38.11
CA VAL A 233 2.12 15.92 38.47
C VAL A 233 1.33 15.46 37.24
N LYS A 234 0.78 16.38 36.44
CA LYS A 234 0.06 16.04 35.20
C LYS A 234 0.95 15.31 34.18
N ALA A 235 2.19 15.76 34.04
CA ALA A 235 3.16 15.11 33.18
C ALA A 235 3.45 13.67 33.66
N GLN A 236 3.64 13.48 34.97
CA GLN A 236 3.85 12.14 35.55
C GLN A 236 2.65 11.22 35.34
N GLU A 237 1.42 11.70 35.55
CA GLU A 237 0.19 10.94 35.27
C GLU A 237 0.11 10.52 33.80
N THR A 238 0.37 11.46 32.88
CA THR A 238 0.38 11.19 31.43
C THR A 238 1.45 10.15 31.07
N CYS A 239 2.63 10.24 31.66
CA CYS A 239 3.70 9.27 31.45
C CYS A 239 3.31 7.86 31.92
N VAL A 240 2.68 7.75 33.10
CA VAL A 240 2.18 6.47 33.61
C VAL A 240 1.19 5.85 32.62
N ASP A 241 0.24 6.63 32.11
CA ASP A 241 -0.74 6.14 31.12
C ASP A 241 -0.04 5.66 29.83
N LEU A 242 0.93 6.41 29.32
CA LEU A 242 1.71 6.02 28.14
C LEU A 242 2.51 4.73 28.39
N PHE A 243 3.13 4.59 29.56
CA PHE A 243 3.87 3.35 29.90
C PHE A 243 2.93 2.16 30.07
N LEU A 244 1.72 2.36 30.59
CA LEU A 244 0.69 1.31 30.66
C LEU A 244 0.21 0.89 29.27
N LEU A 245 0.09 1.81 28.31
CA LEU A 245 -0.21 1.51 26.90
C LEU A 245 0.95 0.79 26.21
N SER A 246 2.19 1.19 26.47
CA SER A 246 3.39 0.57 25.90
C SER A 246 3.59 -0.88 26.34
N LYS A 247 3.40 -1.13 27.64
CA LYS A 247 3.71 -2.41 28.32
C LYS A 247 3.16 -3.66 27.62
N PRO A 248 1.85 -3.81 27.35
CA PRO A 248 1.32 -5.05 26.75
C PRO A 248 1.91 -5.31 25.35
N HIS A 249 2.14 -4.26 24.57
CA HIS A 249 2.74 -4.38 23.24
C HIS A 249 4.21 -4.78 23.31
N MET A 250 4.97 -4.23 24.25
CA MET A 250 6.36 -4.63 24.52
C MET A 250 6.48 -6.09 24.95
N TYR A 251 5.61 -6.53 25.85
CA TYR A 251 5.54 -7.94 26.25
C TYR A 251 5.16 -8.85 25.08
N LYS A 252 4.23 -8.43 24.22
CA LYS A 252 3.84 -9.20 23.06
C LYS A 252 4.97 -9.28 22.02
N ALA A 253 5.69 -8.19 21.80
CA ALA A 253 6.90 -8.18 20.98
C ALA A 253 7.97 -9.13 21.53
N TRP A 254 8.17 -9.15 22.85
CA TRP A 254 9.08 -10.09 23.52
C TRP A 254 8.65 -11.56 23.33
N GLU A 255 7.36 -11.86 23.47
CA GLU A 255 6.84 -13.21 23.21
C GLU A 255 7.10 -13.65 21.74
N LEU A 256 7.02 -12.70 20.81
CA LEU A 256 7.17 -12.90 19.37
C LEU A 256 8.60 -12.67 18.85
N GLN A 257 9.57 -12.43 19.74
CA GLN A 257 10.93 -11.89 19.46
C GLN A 257 11.80 -12.67 18.45
N ASN A 258 11.36 -13.83 17.98
CA ASN A 258 11.98 -14.54 16.86
C ASN A 258 11.70 -13.88 15.50
N CYS A 259 10.99 -12.75 15.50
CA CYS A 259 10.75 -11.97 14.30
C CYS A 259 12.05 -11.32 13.79
N LYS A 260 12.24 -11.39 12.48
CA LYS A 260 13.41 -10.84 11.82
C LYS A 260 13.48 -9.32 12.07
N ASP A 261 14.68 -8.78 12.27
CA ASP A 261 14.99 -7.35 12.33
C ASP A 261 14.64 -6.60 13.63
N ILE A 262 14.24 -7.28 14.72
CA ILE A 262 14.09 -6.66 16.05
C ILE A 262 15.16 -7.22 17.00
N ASN A 263 15.90 -6.32 17.65
CA ASN A 263 16.92 -6.69 18.62
C ASN A 263 16.24 -6.96 19.98
N PRO A 264 16.30 -8.18 20.54
CA PRO A 264 15.72 -8.49 21.84
C PRO A 264 16.24 -7.60 22.97
N LEU A 265 17.47 -7.06 22.81
CA LEU A 265 18.05 -6.11 23.75
C LEU A 265 17.20 -4.83 23.87
N GLU A 266 16.71 -4.29 22.75
CA GLU A 266 15.90 -3.06 22.72
C GLU A 266 14.55 -3.27 23.42
N ILE A 267 13.95 -4.46 23.27
CA ILE A 267 12.72 -4.82 23.98
C ILE A 267 12.97 -4.93 25.49
N ALA A 268 14.08 -5.56 25.90
CA ALA A 268 14.46 -5.68 27.31
C ALA A 268 14.77 -4.31 27.93
N GLU A 269 15.41 -3.40 27.19
CA GLU A 269 15.64 -2.00 27.58
C GLU A 269 14.32 -1.25 27.80
N GLY A 270 13.40 -1.32 26.83
CA GLY A 270 12.09 -0.70 26.94
C GLY A 270 11.29 -1.23 28.12
N LEU A 271 11.23 -2.55 28.30
CA LEU A 271 10.51 -3.17 29.43
C LEU A 271 11.13 -2.79 30.77
N SER A 272 12.46 -2.79 30.89
CA SER A 272 13.13 -2.29 32.10
C SER A 272 12.72 -0.86 32.42
N GLY A 273 12.83 0.06 31.44
CA GLY A 273 12.43 1.46 31.60
C GLY A 273 10.96 1.62 32.02
N ILE A 274 10.06 0.89 31.38
CA ILE A 274 8.62 0.88 31.74
C ILE A 274 8.43 0.45 33.20
N HIS A 275 9.06 -0.64 33.63
CA HIS A 275 8.90 -1.13 35.01
C HIS A 275 9.54 -0.23 36.05
N TYR A 276 10.63 0.46 35.70
CA TYR A 276 11.20 1.50 36.55
C TYR A 276 10.20 2.65 36.78
N GLN A 277 9.63 3.17 35.69
CA GLN A 277 8.71 4.31 35.75
C GLN A 277 7.37 3.96 36.40
N LEU A 278 6.92 2.72 36.30
CA LEU A 278 5.71 2.22 36.98
C LEU A 278 5.96 1.77 38.43
N ASN A 279 7.17 1.97 38.97
CA ASN A 279 7.55 1.57 40.33
C ASN A 279 7.30 0.06 40.61
N GLU A 280 7.71 -0.80 39.66
CA GLU A 280 7.61 -2.27 39.75
C GLU A 280 9.00 -2.91 39.93
N PRO A 281 9.61 -2.84 41.14
CA PRO A 281 11.05 -3.08 41.35
C PRO A 281 11.50 -4.51 41.01
N ASP A 282 10.68 -5.52 41.30
CA ASP A 282 11.03 -6.92 41.01
C ASP A 282 11.12 -7.18 39.50
N LYS A 283 10.18 -6.61 38.73
CA LYS A 283 10.16 -6.75 37.27
C LYS A 283 11.24 -5.89 36.63
N PHE A 284 11.46 -4.67 37.13
CA PHE A 284 12.59 -3.84 36.72
C PHE A 284 13.90 -4.61 36.85
N LYS A 285 14.16 -5.19 38.03
CA LYS A 285 15.37 -5.99 38.27
C LYS A 285 15.48 -7.17 37.30
N TYR A 286 14.40 -7.91 37.07
CA TYR A 286 14.38 -9.01 36.12
C TYR A 286 14.81 -8.58 34.71
N TRP A 287 14.23 -7.50 34.19
CA TRP A 287 14.54 -6.99 32.85
C TRP A 287 15.93 -6.39 32.75
N GLU A 288 16.43 -5.71 33.80
CA GLU A 288 17.81 -5.25 33.88
C GLU A 288 18.83 -6.41 33.83
N ASP A 289 18.59 -7.48 34.58
CA ASP A 289 19.47 -8.65 34.58
C ASP A 289 19.45 -9.38 33.23
N LEU A 290 18.29 -9.42 32.56
CA LEU A 290 18.16 -10.00 31.23
C LEU A 290 18.85 -9.15 30.17
N LYS A 291 18.68 -7.83 30.21
CA LYS A 291 19.37 -6.87 29.35
C LYS A 291 20.89 -7.08 29.40
N LYS A 292 21.48 -7.18 30.59
CA LYS A 292 22.92 -7.43 30.77
C LYS A 292 23.37 -8.73 30.11
N LYS A 293 22.62 -9.82 30.29
CA LYS A 293 22.92 -11.11 29.66
C LYS A 293 22.88 -11.04 28.13
N LEU A 294 21.93 -10.30 27.57
CA LEU A 294 21.83 -10.10 26.12
C LEU A 294 23.01 -9.29 25.57
N GLN A 295 23.47 -8.25 26.30
CA GLN A 295 24.65 -7.46 25.94
C GLN A 295 25.91 -8.33 25.91
N GLU A 296 26.15 -9.13 26.96
CA GLU A 296 27.32 -10.03 27.05
C GLU A 296 27.34 -11.13 25.96
N GLY A 297 26.18 -11.45 25.39
CA GLY A 297 26.03 -12.43 24.32
C GLY A 297 26.26 -11.87 22.91
N GLN A 298 26.24 -10.55 22.73
CA GLN A 298 26.53 -9.88 21.44
C GLN A 298 28.03 -9.65 21.21
N ASP A 299 28.83 -9.68 22.27
CA ASP A 299 30.29 -9.49 22.24
C ASP A 299 31.08 -10.80 22.00
N LYS A 300 30.40 -11.91 21.66
CA LYS A 300 30.99 -13.23 21.39
C LYS A 300 30.68 -13.72 19.99
#